data_AF-A0A8K0XS72-F1
#
_entry.id   AF-A0A8K0XS72-F1
#
_cell.length_a   1.000
_cell.length_b   1.000
_cell.length_c   1.000
_cell.angle_alpha   90.00
_cell.angle_beta   90.00
_cell.angle_gamma   90.00
#
_symmetry.space_group_name_H-M   'P 1'
#
loop_
_entity.id
_entity.type
_entity.pdbx_description
1 polymer ?
#
loop_
_entity_poly.entity_id
_entity_poly.type
_entity_poly.pdbx_seq_one_letter_code
_entity_poly.pdbx_strand_id
1 'polypeptide(L)'
;MPNWMSPQELAKDAAAFDRLMHALLGLYIWEFVTSLDFDWDYITGKKKFKWPLVFYFANRYCLLFALIGIAVALNVTEEVNCQALYTYNQIFGNASIGLASINLSLRTMAVWSQALYIVIPLVVVILGHWSLLLHGILLKAEWIPGQGCAITQTNNTLLAASFIYSMAFDFTVLTLSGVKLAFAMPGRRASGSPSRLMQLIFNDGLIYFAIAFLANLLATIFMLLNLNPVMSIIANVPAAIASSIVACRAVRRLANYQTSGVEVFQSTQNSATMAFSRAGRNTAGQHFSVGDKKLDGVHVQMETFADVSDKERAFGQYDVNAASADDVSRNSRNDDVKKGGEFYPAV
;
A
#
# COMPACT_ATOMS: atom_id res chain seq x y z
N MET A 1 7.38 26.52 -32.47
CA MET A 1 6.87 25.92 -31.22
C MET A 1 5.44 26.43 -31.02
N PRO A 2 4.49 25.59 -30.59
CA PRO A 2 3.15 26.05 -30.22
C PRO A 2 3.26 27.12 -29.13
N ASN A 3 2.41 28.15 -29.21
CA ASN A 3 2.38 29.20 -28.22
C ASN A 3 1.48 28.74 -27.05
N TRP A 4 2.07 28.07 -26.07
CA TRP A 4 1.39 27.45 -24.91
C TRP A 4 0.61 28.44 -24.04
N MET A 5 0.89 29.73 -24.17
CA MET A 5 0.21 30.82 -23.47
C MET A 5 -0.90 31.47 -24.30
N SER A 6 -1.19 30.97 -25.51
CA SER A 6 -2.31 31.48 -26.30
C SER A 6 -3.65 31.13 -25.64
N PRO A 7 -4.65 32.04 -25.66
CA PRO A 7 -5.92 31.83 -24.98
C PRO A 7 -6.68 30.61 -25.51
N GLN A 8 -6.48 30.24 -26.78
CA GLN A 8 -7.07 29.04 -27.37
C GLN A 8 -6.47 27.75 -26.79
N GLU A 9 -5.15 27.70 -26.58
CA GLU A 9 -4.50 26.54 -25.96
C GLU A 9 -4.82 26.46 -24.47
N LEU A 10 -4.85 27.59 -23.76
CA LEU A 10 -5.26 27.64 -22.35
C LEU A 10 -6.69 27.11 -22.14
N ALA A 11 -7.63 27.48 -23.03
CA ALA A 11 -9.01 26.98 -22.96
C ALA A 11 -9.10 25.47 -23.25
N LYS A 12 -8.31 24.95 -24.20
CA LYS A 12 -8.24 23.51 -24.48
C LYS A 12 -7.64 22.74 -23.30
N ASP A 13 -6.54 23.23 -22.74
CA ASP A 13 -5.87 22.64 -21.58
C ASP A 13 -6.79 22.63 -20.36
N ALA A 14 -7.51 23.73 -20.11
CA ALA A 14 -8.48 23.82 -19.02
C ALA A 14 -9.64 22.81 -19.19
N ALA A 15 -10.18 22.68 -20.40
CA ALA A 15 -11.24 21.69 -20.67
C ALA A 15 -10.74 20.24 -20.55
N ALA A 16 -9.49 19.97 -20.95
CA ALA A 16 -8.87 18.66 -20.77
C ALA A 16 -8.62 18.36 -19.27
N PHE A 17 -8.14 19.35 -18.53
CA PHE A 17 -7.95 19.26 -17.07
C PHE A 17 -9.26 18.98 -16.35
N ASP A 18 -10.32 19.71 -16.68
CA ASP A 18 -11.65 19.53 -16.08
C ASP A 18 -12.16 18.08 -16.24
N ARG A 19 -12.13 17.57 -17.48
CA ARG A 19 -12.55 16.19 -17.78
C ARG A 19 -11.69 15.16 -17.07
N LEU A 20 -10.37 15.39 -17.00
CA LEU A 20 -9.44 14.51 -16.30
C LEU A 20 -9.74 14.47 -14.80
N MET A 21 -9.98 15.62 -14.16
CA MET A 21 -10.27 15.68 -12.72
C MET A 21 -11.56 14.92 -12.39
N HIS A 22 -12.61 15.05 -13.21
CA HIS A 22 -13.85 14.29 -13.02
C HIS A 22 -13.65 12.78 -13.21
N ALA A 23 -12.85 12.35 -14.20
CA ALA A 23 -12.52 10.94 -14.40
C ALA A 23 -11.72 10.38 -13.20
N LEU A 24 -10.75 11.14 -12.69
CA LEU A 24 -9.95 10.77 -11.53
C LEU A 24 -10.76 10.72 -10.24
N LEU A 25 -11.72 11.63 -10.06
CA LEU A 25 -12.68 11.59 -8.96
C LEU A 25 -13.48 10.28 -9.01
N GLY A 26 -14.03 9.91 -10.16
CA GLY A 26 -14.74 8.65 -10.35
C GLY A 26 -13.89 7.41 -10.04
N LEU A 27 -12.65 7.39 -10.56
CA LEU A 27 -11.68 6.33 -10.27
C LEU A 27 -11.41 6.21 -8.76
N TYR A 28 -11.20 7.34 -8.09
CA TYR A 28 -10.89 7.35 -6.67
C TYR A 28 -12.10 6.95 -5.81
N ILE A 29 -13.31 7.39 -6.17
CA ILE A 29 -14.55 6.93 -5.53
C ILE A 29 -14.69 5.42 -5.68
N TRP A 30 -14.41 4.88 -6.86
CA TRP A 30 -14.44 3.43 -7.08
C TRP A 30 -13.43 2.69 -6.18
N GLU A 31 -12.19 3.17 -6.08
CA GLU A 31 -11.20 2.59 -5.16
C GLU A 31 -11.64 2.75 -3.70
N PHE A 32 -12.27 3.87 -3.35
CA PHE A 32 -12.79 4.14 -2.01
C PHE A 32 -13.93 3.17 -1.65
N VAL A 33 -14.90 2.95 -2.53
CA VAL A 33 -16.03 2.05 -2.25
C VAL A 33 -15.58 0.60 -2.17
N THR A 34 -14.73 0.14 -3.10
CA THR A 34 -14.22 -1.25 -3.10
C THR A 34 -13.33 -1.59 -1.91
N SER A 35 -12.83 -0.58 -1.20
CA SER A 35 -11.96 -0.76 -0.03
C SER A 35 -12.66 -0.42 1.29
N LEU A 36 -13.97 -0.17 1.26
CA LEU A 36 -14.76 0.25 2.42
C LEU A 36 -15.03 -0.89 3.39
N ASP A 37 -15.13 -2.14 2.90
CA ASP A 37 -15.27 -3.34 3.74
C ASP A 37 -14.15 -3.45 4.78
N PHE A 38 -12.92 -3.15 4.36
CA PHE A 38 -11.76 -3.13 5.25
C PHE A 38 -11.91 -2.07 6.34
N ASP A 39 -12.36 -0.87 6.01
CA ASP A 39 -12.55 0.21 6.97
C ASP A 39 -13.69 -0.10 7.94
N TRP A 40 -14.77 -0.69 7.43
CA TRP A 40 -15.93 -1.09 8.22
C TRP A 40 -15.56 -2.13 9.28
N ASP A 41 -14.63 -3.05 9.01
CA ASP A 41 -14.13 -4.00 10.00
C ASP A 41 -13.42 -3.32 11.20
N TYR A 42 -12.77 -2.17 10.98
CA TYR A 42 -12.16 -1.40 12.07
C TYR A 42 -13.17 -0.54 12.82
N ILE A 43 -14.15 0.05 12.11
CA ILE A 43 -15.22 0.84 12.72
C ILE A 43 -16.13 -0.04 13.59
N THR A 44 -16.46 -1.25 13.10
CA THR A 44 -17.27 -2.24 13.84
C THR A 44 -16.50 -2.95 14.97
N GLY A 45 -15.22 -2.60 15.18
CA GLY A 45 -14.40 -3.15 16.26
C GLY A 45 -13.98 -4.61 16.06
N LYS A 46 -14.23 -5.21 14.89
CA LYS A 46 -13.80 -6.58 14.57
C LYS A 46 -12.27 -6.69 14.54
N LYS A 47 -11.58 -5.61 14.17
CA LYS A 47 -10.11 -5.55 14.11
C LYS A 47 -9.54 -4.52 15.09
N LYS A 48 -8.43 -4.86 15.76
CA LYS A 48 -7.76 -3.98 16.72
C LYS A 48 -7.10 -2.79 16.02
N PHE A 49 -7.39 -1.59 16.49
CA PHE A 49 -6.77 -0.36 15.98
C PHE A 49 -5.27 -0.32 16.29
N LYS A 50 -4.46 0.04 15.30
CA LYS A 50 -3.00 0.23 15.45
C LYS A 50 -2.65 1.66 15.05
N TRP A 51 -1.71 2.27 15.77
CA TRP A 51 -1.32 3.67 15.55
C TRP A 51 -0.95 4.03 14.10
N PRO A 52 -0.22 3.19 13.32
CA PRO A 52 0.06 3.48 11.91
C PRO A 52 -1.19 3.61 11.02
N LEU A 53 -2.31 3.03 11.44
CA LEU A 53 -3.56 3.05 10.69
C LEU A 53 -4.23 4.44 10.71
N VAL A 54 -3.86 5.31 11.67
CA VAL A 54 -4.30 6.72 11.69
C VAL A 54 -3.88 7.42 10.40
N PHE A 55 -2.61 7.27 9.99
CA PHE A 55 -2.09 7.90 8.77
C PHE A 55 -2.69 7.31 7.49
N TYR A 56 -3.09 6.04 7.54
CA TYR A 56 -3.84 5.40 6.46
C TYR A 56 -5.21 6.04 6.26
N PHE A 57 -6.01 6.13 7.33
CA PHE A 57 -7.33 6.76 7.27
C PHE A 57 -7.20 8.24 6.92
N ALA A 58 -6.31 8.97 7.58
CA ALA A 58 -6.10 10.38 7.32
C ALA A 58 -5.75 10.64 5.85
N ASN A 59 -4.82 9.87 5.26
CA ASN A 59 -4.48 10.02 3.84
C ASN A 59 -5.71 9.82 2.94
N ARG A 60 -6.44 8.73 3.21
CA ARG A 60 -7.60 8.32 2.41
C ARG A 60 -8.72 9.37 2.42
N TYR A 61 -9.05 9.90 3.60
CA TYR A 61 -10.07 10.94 3.72
C TYR A 61 -9.59 12.29 3.19
N CYS A 62 -8.33 12.67 3.44
CA CYS A 62 -7.79 13.92 2.93
C CYS A 62 -7.80 13.97 1.39
N LEU A 63 -7.44 12.86 0.72
CA LEU A 63 -7.48 12.81 -0.74
C LEU A 63 -8.92 12.90 -1.28
N LEU A 64 -9.88 12.24 -0.64
CA LEU A 64 -11.29 12.33 -1.02
C LEU A 64 -11.79 13.78 -0.93
N PHE A 65 -11.52 14.44 0.20
CA PHE A 65 -11.90 15.84 0.41
C PHE A 65 -11.19 16.78 -0.57
N ALA A 66 -9.91 16.54 -0.88
CA ALA A 66 -9.19 17.30 -1.90
C ALA A 66 -9.84 17.18 -3.29
N LEU A 67 -10.21 15.97 -3.72
CA LEU A 67 -10.85 15.76 -5.03
C LEU A 67 -12.25 16.37 -5.11
N ILE A 68 -13.02 16.30 -4.02
CA ILE A 68 -14.33 16.98 -3.94
C ILE A 68 -14.14 18.49 -4.05
N GLY A 69 -13.18 19.07 -3.31
CA GLY A 69 -12.89 20.50 -3.39
C GLY A 69 -12.39 20.96 -4.76
N ILE A 70 -11.61 20.13 -5.46
CA ILE A 70 -11.19 20.40 -6.84
C ILE A 70 -12.41 20.36 -7.79
N ALA A 71 -13.29 19.38 -7.64
CA ALA A 71 -14.51 19.31 -8.45
C ALA A 71 -15.44 20.51 -8.21
N VAL A 72 -15.55 20.99 -6.96
CA VAL A 72 -16.28 22.23 -6.64
C VAL A 72 -15.62 23.43 -7.29
N ALA A 73 -14.29 23.54 -7.24
CA ALA A 73 -13.55 24.64 -7.87
C ALA A 73 -13.71 24.70 -9.39
N LEU A 74 -13.93 23.56 -10.03
CA LEU A 74 -14.14 23.48 -11.48
C LEU A 74 -15.59 23.74 -11.91
N ASN A 75 -16.56 23.42 -11.05
CA ASN A 75 -17.99 23.57 -11.37
C ASN A 75 -18.62 24.87 -10.86
N VAL A 76 -17.89 25.69 -10.11
CA VAL A 76 -18.44 26.94 -9.56
C VAL A 76 -18.57 28.00 -10.64
N THR A 77 -19.80 28.48 -10.85
CA THR A 77 -20.12 29.53 -11.85
C THR A 77 -20.51 30.86 -11.21
N GLU A 78 -20.69 30.89 -9.89
CA GLU A 78 -21.09 32.07 -9.12
C GLU A 78 -19.96 32.60 -8.25
N GLU A 79 -20.04 33.87 -7.85
CA GLU A 79 -19.03 34.52 -7.02
C GLU A 79 -18.89 33.82 -5.66
N VAL A 80 -17.73 33.20 -5.46
CA VAL A 80 -17.36 32.55 -4.19
C VAL A 80 -16.03 33.09 -3.68
N ASN A 81 -15.74 32.85 -2.41
CA ASN A 81 -14.44 33.16 -1.83
C ASN A 81 -13.38 32.18 -2.37
N CYS A 82 -12.80 32.50 -3.54
CA CYS A 82 -11.76 31.72 -4.21
C CYS A 82 -10.58 31.42 -3.30
N GLN A 83 -10.22 32.37 -2.45
CA GLN A 83 -9.13 32.22 -1.51
C GLN A 83 -9.40 31.08 -0.53
N ALA A 84 -10.59 31.02 0.05
CA ALA A 84 -10.98 29.93 0.95
C ALA A 84 -11.00 28.58 0.23
N LEU A 85 -11.52 28.52 -0.99
CA LEU A 85 -11.63 27.27 -1.77
C LEU A 85 -10.26 26.71 -2.18
N TYR A 86 -9.36 27.56 -2.69
CA TYR A 86 -8.01 27.11 -3.04
C TYR A 86 -7.15 26.81 -1.81
N THR A 87 -7.34 27.55 -0.70
CA THR A 87 -6.69 27.22 0.58
C THR A 87 -7.15 25.85 1.08
N TYR A 88 -8.46 25.56 1.02
CA TYR A 88 -9.00 24.25 1.33
C TYR A 88 -8.36 23.16 0.46
N ASN A 89 -8.35 23.35 -0.86
CA ASN A 89 -7.76 22.39 -1.80
C ASN A 89 -6.27 22.16 -1.50
N GLN A 90 -5.53 23.21 -1.15
CA GLN A 90 -4.12 23.04 -0.80
C GLN A 90 -3.88 22.38 0.54
N ILE A 91 -4.70 22.65 1.55
CA ILE A 91 -4.56 21.96 2.85
C ILE A 91 -4.77 20.46 2.65
N PHE A 92 -5.88 20.06 2.02
CA PHE A 92 -6.21 18.64 1.85
C PHE A 92 -5.32 17.94 0.82
N GLY A 93 -4.97 18.62 -0.29
CA GLY A 93 -4.07 18.11 -1.32
C GLY A 93 -2.66 17.87 -0.79
N ASN A 94 -2.06 18.87 -0.14
CA ASN A 94 -0.73 18.73 0.45
C ASN A 94 -0.73 17.74 1.61
N ALA A 95 -1.78 17.74 2.45
CA ALA A 95 -1.91 16.74 3.51
C ALA A 95 -1.96 15.32 2.95
N SER A 96 -2.69 15.07 1.86
CA SER A 96 -2.70 13.75 1.21
C SER A 96 -1.30 13.34 0.74
N ILE A 97 -0.57 14.22 0.05
CA ILE A 97 0.80 13.92 -0.42
C ILE A 97 1.71 13.59 0.77
N GLY A 98 1.72 14.43 1.81
CA GLY A 98 2.54 14.21 3.00
C GLY A 98 2.17 12.94 3.78
N LEU A 99 0.88 12.63 3.88
CA LEU A 99 0.40 11.41 4.56
C LEU A 99 0.69 10.14 3.74
N ALA A 100 0.60 10.21 2.42
CA ALA A 100 1.01 9.12 1.53
C ALA A 100 2.51 8.82 1.72
N SER A 101 3.36 9.85 1.71
CA SER A 101 4.79 9.76 2.01
C SER A 101 5.07 9.14 3.39
N ILE A 102 4.32 9.52 4.44
CA ILE A 102 4.40 8.86 5.76
C ILE A 102 4.04 7.38 5.68
N ASN A 103 2.93 7.02 5.02
CA ASN A 103 2.51 5.63 4.91
C ASN A 103 3.55 4.74 4.19
N LEU A 104 4.21 5.28 3.16
CA LEU A 104 5.29 4.59 2.46
C LEU A 104 6.52 4.41 3.37
N SER A 105 6.91 5.45 4.09
CA SER A 105 8.09 5.45 4.96
C SER A 105 7.94 4.55 6.21
N LEU A 106 6.74 4.48 6.81
CA LEU A 106 6.43 3.56 7.91
C LEU A 106 6.70 2.10 7.52
N ARG A 107 6.38 1.72 6.28
CA ARG A 107 6.68 0.38 5.76
C ARG A 107 8.18 0.15 5.64
N THR A 108 8.94 1.13 5.18
CA THR A 108 10.41 1.04 5.15
C THR A 108 10.99 0.89 6.55
N MET A 109 10.51 1.66 7.52
CA MET A 109 10.95 1.49 8.92
C MET A 109 10.69 0.06 9.44
N ALA A 110 9.54 -0.53 9.09
CA ALA A 110 9.22 -1.91 9.45
C ALA A 110 10.13 -2.95 8.76
N VAL A 111 10.47 -2.75 7.48
CA VAL A 111 11.41 -3.60 6.72
C VAL A 111 12.82 -3.56 7.32
N TRP A 112 13.21 -2.43 7.91
CA TRP A 112 14.47 -2.26 8.62
C TRP A 112 14.39 -2.61 10.11
N SER A 113 13.37 -3.38 10.51
CA SER A 113 13.16 -3.82 11.90
C SER A 113 13.26 -2.67 12.92
N GLN A 114 12.78 -1.47 12.55
CA GLN A 114 12.81 -0.26 13.38
C GLN A 114 14.22 0.13 13.87
N ALA A 115 15.26 -0.17 13.10
CA ALA A 115 16.63 0.25 13.44
C ALA A 115 16.71 1.77 13.53
N LEU A 116 17.10 2.29 14.70
CA LEU A 116 17.10 3.73 15.00
C LEU A 116 17.93 4.55 14.00
N TYR A 117 19.01 3.98 13.47
CA TYR A 117 19.84 4.63 12.45
C TYR A 117 19.09 4.96 11.15
N ILE A 118 18.01 4.24 10.82
CA ILE A 118 17.15 4.53 9.66
C ILE A 118 15.93 5.36 10.08
N VAL A 119 15.34 5.06 11.24
CA VAL A 119 14.12 5.74 11.71
C VAL A 119 14.37 7.23 11.98
N ILE A 120 15.47 7.57 12.68
CA ILE A 120 15.78 8.96 13.02
C ILE A 120 15.91 9.85 11.77
N PRO A 121 16.75 9.53 10.77
CA PRO A 121 16.84 10.37 9.58
C PRO A 121 15.53 10.41 8.80
N LEU A 122 14.78 9.31 8.69
CA LEU A 122 13.49 9.32 8.00
C LEU A 122 12.50 10.28 8.68
N VAL A 123 12.43 10.28 10.01
CA VAL A 123 11.56 11.18 10.77
C VAL A 123 11.96 12.65 10.55
N VAL A 124 13.26 12.96 10.53
CA VAL A 124 13.75 14.31 10.22
C VAL A 124 13.32 14.76 8.83
N VAL A 125 13.45 13.89 7.82
CA VAL A 125 13.03 14.21 6.45
C VAL A 125 11.51 14.35 6.34
N ILE A 126 10.73 13.55 7.08
CA ILE A 126 9.27 13.71 7.16
C ILE A 126 8.91 15.08 7.75
N LEU A 127 9.54 15.50 8.84
CA LEU A 127 9.29 16.81 9.44
C LEU A 127 9.66 17.95 8.48
N GLY A 128 10.79 17.83 7.77
CA GLY A 128 11.18 18.78 6.72
C GLY A 128 10.15 18.85 5.59
N HIS A 129 9.64 17.70 5.16
CA HIS A 129 8.59 17.60 4.14
C HIS A 129 7.34 18.39 4.59
N TRP A 130 6.82 18.12 5.79
CA TRP A 130 5.65 18.81 6.32
C TRP A 130 5.86 20.31 6.49
N SER A 131 7.04 20.74 6.90
CA SER A 131 7.37 22.16 7.01
C SER A 131 7.27 22.87 5.65
N LEU A 132 7.77 22.24 4.58
CA LEU A 132 7.69 22.79 3.22
C LEU A 132 6.26 22.82 2.69
N LEU A 133 5.50 21.74 2.90
CA LEU A 133 4.10 21.67 2.49
C LEU A 133 3.24 22.72 3.18
N LEU A 134 3.40 22.91 4.49
CA LEU A 134 2.65 23.92 5.24
C LEU A 134 2.98 25.34 4.78
N HIS A 135 4.24 25.60 4.44
CA HIS A 135 4.65 26.88 3.89
C HIS A 135 4.11 27.10 2.47
N GLY A 136 3.87 26.02 1.71
CA GLY A 136 3.30 26.04 0.36
C GLY A 136 1.81 26.33 0.27
N ILE A 137 1.09 26.36 1.40
CA ILE A 137 -0.36 26.67 1.44
C ILE A 137 -0.63 28.17 1.22
N LEU A 138 0.39 29.03 1.38
CA LEU A 138 0.29 30.48 1.21
C LEU A 138 0.21 30.85 -0.28
N LEU A 139 -0.99 30.80 -0.85
CA LEU A 139 -1.32 31.34 -2.16
C LEU A 139 -2.35 32.47 -2.05
N LYS A 140 -2.42 33.35 -3.04
CA LYS A 140 -3.51 34.31 -3.21
C LYS A 140 -4.29 34.01 -4.47
N ALA A 141 -5.60 33.88 -4.32
CA ALA A 141 -6.55 33.70 -5.40
C ALA A 141 -7.67 34.74 -5.30
N GLU A 142 -8.05 35.30 -6.44
CA GLU A 142 -9.10 36.31 -6.57
C GLU A 142 -10.10 35.87 -7.64
N TRP A 143 -11.36 36.31 -7.48
CA TRP A 143 -12.40 36.09 -8.47
C TRP A 143 -12.25 37.09 -9.62
N ILE A 144 -12.06 36.61 -10.84
CA ILE A 144 -12.01 37.44 -12.05
C ILE A 144 -13.36 37.35 -12.76
N PRO A 145 -14.11 38.45 -12.91
CA PRO A 145 -15.41 38.44 -13.57
C PRO A 145 -15.28 37.96 -15.02
N GLY A 146 -16.04 36.92 -15.38
CA GLY A 146 -16.01 36.29 -16.70
C GLY A 146 -14.99 35.18 -16.91
N GLN A 147 -14.06 34.95 -15.97
CA GLN A 147 -13.09 33.85 -16.01
C GLN A 147 -13.13 32.93 -14.78
N GLY A 148 -13.76 33.36 -13.67
CA GLY A 148 -13.90 32.59 -12.44
C GLY A 148 -12.72 32.78 -11.48
N CYS A 149 -12.47 31.78 -10.64
CA CYS A 149 -11.42 31.84 -9.62
C CYS A 149 -10.02 31.61 -10.20
N ALA A 150 -9.17 32.65 -10.17
CA ALA A 150 -7.79 32.59 -10.66
C ALA A 150 -6.76 32.82 -9.55
N ILE A 151 -5.60 32.18 -9.67
CA ILE A 151 -4.47 32.34 -8.75
C ILE A 151 -3.67 33.59 -9.17
N THR A 152 -3.64 34.62 -8.33
CA THR A 152 -3.00 35.91 -8.62
C THR A 152 -1.56 35.99 -8.12
N GLN A 153 -1.24 35.32 -7.01
CA GLN A 153 0.14 35.24 -6.49
C GLN A 153 0.43 33.83 -5.99
N THR A 154 1.53 33.25 -6.47
CA THR A 154 2.10 32.00 -5.96
C THR A 154 3.60 32.07 -6.03
N ASN A 155 4.28 31.62 -4.98
CA ASN A 155 5.72 31.50 -4.97
C ASN A 155 6.13 30.19 -5.65
N ASN A 156 6.30 30.24 -6.97
CA ASN A 156 6.66 29.08 -7.79
C ASN A 156 7.97 28.42 -7.32
N THR A 157 8.91 29.19 -6.74
CA THR A 157 10.16 28.65 -6.20
C THR A 157 9.91 27.73 -5.01
N LEU A 158 8.99 28.11 -4.12
CA LEU A 158 8.63 27.31 -2.96
C LEU A 158 7.84 26.06 -3.36
N LEU A 159 6.93 26.22 -4.33
CA LEU A 159 6.18 25.10 -4.90
C LEU A 159 7.14 24.10 -5.55
N ALA A 160 8.07 24.56 -6.38
CA ALA A 160 9.08 23.73 -7.02
C ALA A 160 9.98 23.03 -6.00
N ALA A 161 10.44 23.75 -4.98
CA ALA A 161 11.23 23.17 -3.90
C ALA A 161 10.47 22.06 -3.15
N SER A 162 9.18 22.24 -2.87
CA SER A 162 8.36 21.24 -2.19
C SER A 162 8.18 19.96 -3.02
N PHE A 163 7.99 20.07 -4.33
CA PHE A 163 7.89 18.92 -5.23
C PHE A 163 9.21 18.17 -5.40
N ILE A 164 10.31 18.91 -5.61
CA ILE A 164 11.66 18.31 -5.68
C ILE A 164 11.98 17.57 -4.38
N TYR A 165 11.64 18.18 -3.24
CA TYR A 165 11.81 17.55 -1.94
C TYR A 165 10.99 16.26 -1.81
N SER A 166 9.72 16.29 -2.22
CA SER A 166 8.82 15.13 -2.21
C SER A 166 9.37 13.99 -3.07
N MET A 167 9.84 14.30 -4.27
CA MET A 167 10.45 13.34 -5.18
C MET A 167 11.74 12.73 -4.61
N ALA A 168 12.61 13.55 -4.01
CA ALA A 168 13.82 13.07 -3.35
C ALA A 168 13.52 12.18 -2.13
N PHE A 169 12.49 12.54 -1.35
CA PHE A 169 12.01 11.73 -0.24
C PHE A 169 11.52 10.36 -0.70
N ASP A 170 10.63 10.32 -1.69
CA ASP A 170 10.09 9.06 -2.22
C ASP A 170 11.21 8.20 -2.85
N PHE A 171 12.19 8.81 -3.52
CA PHE A 171 13.37 8.11 -4.02
C PHE A 171 14.21 7.50 -2.90
N THR A 172 14.41 8.23 -1.79
CA THR A 172 15.15 7.74 -0.62
C THR A 172 14.43 6.55 0.01
N VAL A 173 13.10 6.63 0.17
CA VAL A 173 12.28 5.54 0.69
C VAL A 173 12.30 4.31 -0.24
N LEU A 174 12.21 4.54 -1.55
CA LEU A 174 12.29 3.48 -2.57
C LEU A 174 13.66 2.77 -2.54
N THR A 175 14.75 3.52 -2.55
CA THR A 175 16.12 2.98 -2.53
C THR A 175 16.40 2.22 -1.23
N LEU A 176 16.05 2.76 -0.06
CA LEU A 176 16.19 2.07 1.22
C LEU A 176 15.39 0.76 1.26
N SER A 177 14.18 0.76 0.69
CA SER A 177 13.34 -0.43 0.62
C SER A 177 13.92 -1.48 -0.35
N GLY A 178 14.40 -1.04 -1.51
CA GLY A 178 15.00 -1.89 -2.54
C GLY A 178 16.33 -2.50 -2.10
N VAL A 179 17.21 -1.72 -1.49
CA VAL A 179 18.52 -2.15 -0.96
C VAL A 179 18.33 -3.26 0.08
N LYS A 180 17.46 -3.07 1.07
CA LYS A 180 17.22 -4.08 2.10
C LYS A 180 16.69 -5.39 1.50
N LEU A 181 15.81 -5.29 0.50
CA LEU A 181 15.25 -6.45 -0.18
C LEU A 181 16.29 -7.18 -1.04
N ALA A 182 17.12 -6.43 -1.79
CA ALA A 182 18.18 -6.97 -2.63
C ALA A 182 19.25 -7.69 -1.80
N PHE A 183 19.67 -7.12 -0.67
CA PHE A 183 20.64 -7.75 0.24
C PHE A 183 20.02 -8.84 1.14
N ALA A 184 18.69 -8.98 1.17
CA ALA A 184 17.99 -10.04 1.91
C ALA A 184 17.83 -11.35 1.11
N MET A 185 18.22 -11.42 -0.17
CA MET A 185 18.27 -12.64 -1.01
C MET A 185 19.66 -12.81 -1.62
N PRO A 186 20.19 -14.03 -1.87
CA PRO A 186 20.23 -15.28 -1.11
C PRO A 186 21.69 -15.63 -0.72
N GLY A 187 21.98 -15.92 0.55
CA GLY A 187 23.29 -16.50 0.92
C GLY A 187 23.71 -16.39 2.38
N ARG A 188 23.21 -15.41 3.13
CA ARG A 188 23.53 -15.27 4.56
C ARG A 188 22.35 -15.73 5.41
N ARG A 189 22.43 -17.01 5.81
CA ARG A 189 21.67 -17.60 6.92
C ARG A 189 21.95 -16.81 8.20
N ALA A 190 21.22 -15.73 8.42
CA ALA A 190 21.14 -15.09 9.72
C ALA A 190 19.92 -15.68 10.44
N SER A 191 20.20 -16.34 11.55
CA SER A 191 19.27 -16.99 12.47
C SER A 191 18.02 -16.11 12.72
N GLY A 192 16.84 -16.56 12.27
CA GLY A 192 15.55 -15.87 12.50
C GLY A 192 14.75 -15.45 11.25
N SER A 193 14.74 -16.28 10.19
CA SER A 193 14.22 -15.92 8.86
C SER A 193 12.73 -15.50 8.84
N PRO A 194 12.37 -14.33 8.29
CA PRO A 194 11.00 -14.09 7.83
C PRO A 194 10.70 -15.06 6.67
N SER A 195 9.50 -15.64 6.65
CA SER A 195 9.10 -16.65 5.66
C SER A 195 9.33 -16.19 4.21
N ARG A 196 9.60 -17.13 3.30
CA ARG A 196 9.71 -16.88 1.84
C ARG A 196 8.50 -16.10 1.29
N LEU A 197 7.35 -16.21 1.95
CA LEU A 197 6.13 -15.44 1.69
C LEU A 197 6.26 -13.96 2.06
N MET A 198 6.85 -13.63 3.22
CA MET A 198 7.13 -12.25 3.63
C MET A 198 8.04 -11.55 2.60
N GLN A 199 9.01 -12.30 2.04
CA GLN A 199 9.91 -11.80 1.01
C GLN A 199 9.21 -11.53 -0.33
N LEU A 200 8.31 -12.41 -0.78
CA LEU A 200 7.45 -12.20 -1.95
C LEU A 200 6.54 -10.98 -1.76
N ILE A 201 5.92 -10.84 -0.59
CA ILE A 201 5.08 -9.68 -0.24
C ILE A 201 5.89 -8.39 -0.21
N PHE A 202 7.16 -8.41 0.21
CA PHE A 202 7.97 -7.20 0.15
C PHE A 202 8.38 -6.85 -1.27
N ASN A 203 8.68 -7.85 -2.11
CA ASN A 203 8.97 -7.67 -3.53
C ASN A 203 7.81 -7.07 -4.31
N ASP A 204 6.60 -7.59 -4.13
CA ASP A 204 5.41 -7.05 -4.79
C ASP A 204 5.12 -5.61 -4.38
N GLY A 205 5.50 -5.22 -3.17
CA GLY A 205 5.31 -3.85 -2.73
C GLY A 205 6.44 -2.91 -3.14
N LEU A 206 7.56 -3.41 -3.66
CA LEU A 206 8.58 -2.57 -4.28
C LEU A 206 8.09 -2.03 -5.63
N ILE A 207 7.32 -2.84 -6.38
CA ILE A 207 6.67 -2.43 -7.62
C ILE A 207 5.73 -1.24 -7.35
N TYR A 208 4.93 -1.31 -6.28
CA TYR A 208 4.08 -0.19 -5.90
C TYR A 208 4.89 1.06 -5.56
N PHE A 209 5.99 0.95 -4.81
CA PHE A 209 6.87 2.09 -4.55
C PHE A 209 7.47 2.69 -5.83
N ALA A 210 7.85 1.85 -6.80
CA ALA A 210 8.38 2.32 -8.08
C ALA A 210 7.31 3.07 -8.89
N ILE A 211 6.07 2.59 -8.91
CA ILE A 211 4.95 3.27 -9.57
C ILE A 211 4.69 4.64 -8.93
N ALA A 212 4.67 4.72 -7.60
CA ALA A 212 4.50 6.00 -6.88
C ALA A 212 5.65 6.98 -7.20
N PHE A 213 6.89 6.50 -7.21
CA PHE A 213 8.05 7.32 -7.59
C PHE A 213 7.94 7.84 -9.03
N LEU A 214 7.60 6.98 -10.00
CA LEU A 214 7.46 7.37 -11.40
C LEU A 214 6.33 8.40 -11.58
N ALA A 215 5.21 8.24 -10.88
CA ALA A 215 4.11 9.20 -10.92
C ALA A 215 4.54 10.57 -10.38
N ASN A 216 5.22 10.62 -9.24
CA ASN A 216 5.76 11.86 -8.65
C ASN A 216 6.89 12.48 -9.50
N LEU A 217 7.70 11.66 -10.18
CA LEU A 217 8.71 12.12 -11.13
C LEU A 217 8.06 12.83 -12.31
N LEU A 218 7.02 12.24 -12.91
CA LEU A 218 6.26 12.86 -13.99
C LEU A 218 5.66 14.19 -13.54
N ALA A 219 5.02 14.24 -12.36
CA ALA A 219 4.47 15.48 -11.80
C ALA A 219 5.54 16.58 -11.66
N THR A 220 6.70 16.22 -11.11
CA THR A 220 7.83 17.16 -10.95
C THR A 220 8.33 17.68 -12.30
N ILE A 221 8.44 16.83 -13.32
CA ILE A 221 8.88 17.24 -14.67
C ILE A 221 7.91 18.26 -15.28
N PHE A 222 6.60 17.98 -15.25
CA PHE A 222 5.58 18.90 -15.78
C PHE A 222 5.60 20.26 -15.05
N MET A 223 5.79 20.23 -13.73
CA MET A 223 5.90 21.45 -12.93
C MET A 223 7.17 22.26 -13.25
N LEU A 224 8.32 21.61 -13.44
CA LEU A 224 9.59 22.29 -13.79
C LEU A 224 9.61 22.87 -15.20
N LEU A 225 8.91 22.24 -16.15
CA LEU A 225 8.85 22.74 -17.53
C LEU A 225 8.03 24.04 -17.64
N ASN A 226 7.11 24.29 -16.71
CA ASN A 226 6.34 25.53 -16.57
C ASN A 226 5.82 26.12 -17.89
N LEU A 227 5.19 25.28 -18.73
CA LEU A 227 4.66 25.72 -20.03
C LEU A 227 3.42 26.60 -19.89
N ASN A 228 2.57 26.28 -18.92
CA ASN A 228 1.28 26.92 -18.63
C ASN A 228 0.85 26.54 -17.20
N PRO A 229 0.27 27.44 -16.38
CA PRO A 229 -0.29 27.12 -15.05
C PRO A 229 -1.08 25.81 -14.94
N VAL A 230 -1.95 25.51 -15.92
CA VAL A 230 -2.77 24.28 -15.92
C VAL A 230 -1.89 23.04 -16.11
N MET A 231 -0.99 23.08 -17.08
CA MET A 231 -0.09 21.97 -17.41
C MET A 231 0.95 21.70 -16.32
N SER A 232 1.33 22.70 -15.53
CA SER A 232 2.22 22.52 -14.38
C SER A 232 1.59 21.69 -13.25
N ILE A 233 0.26 21.66 -13.15
CA ILE A 233 -0.48 21.02 -12.06
C ILE A 233 -1.23 19.76 -12.52
N ILE A 234 -1.48 19.61 -13.83
CA ILE A 234 -2.26 18.49 -14.41
C ILE A 234 -1.76 17.10 -13.98
N ALA A 235 -0.45 16.93 -13.83
CA ALA A 235 0.17 15.66 -13.44
C ALA A 235 0.27 15.46 -11.92
N ASN A 236 0.10 16.52 -11.12
CA ASN A 236 0.18 16.44 -9.67
C ASN A 236 -0.97 15.64 -9.06
N VAL A 237 -2.21 15.91 -9.48
CA VAL A 237 -3.39 15.21 -8.97
C VAL A 237 -3.35 13.71 -9.29
N PRO A 238 -3.07 13.27 -10.54
CA PRO A 238 -2.84 11.86 -10.84
C PRO A 238 -1.73 11.23 -10.00
N ALA A 239 -0.62 11.95 -9.77
CA ALA A 239 0.49 11.44 -8.97
C ALA A 239 0.10 11.24 -7.51
N ALA A 240 -0.58 12.23 -6.90
CA ALA A 240 -1.09 12.13 -5.53
C ALA A 240 -2.08 10.97 -5.37
N ILE A 241 -2.97 10.76 -6.35
CA ILE A 241 -3.89 9.61 -6.38
C ILE A 241 -3.12 8.31 -6.47
N ALA A 242 -2.21 8.17 -7.44
CA ALA A 242 -1.45 6.94 -7.63
C ALA A 242 -0.63 6.57 -6.38
N SER A 243 0.09 7.53 -5.81
CA SER A 243 0.89 7.36 -4.59
C SER A 243 0.03 7.01 -3.38
N SER A 244 -1.13 7.64 -3.23
CA SER A 244 -2.09 7.32 -2.16
C SER A 244 -2.70 5.93 -2.30
N ILE A 245 -3.15 5.54 -3.51
CA ILE A 245 -3.71 4.20 -3.76
C ILE A 245 -2.65 3.14 -3.45
N VAL A 246 -1.43 3.33 -3.95
CA VAL A 246 -0.28 2.46 -3.68
C VAL A 246 -0.03 2.33 -2.18
N ALA A 247 0.07 3.46 -1.46
CA ALA A 247 0.33 3.47 -0.03
C ALA A 247 -0.77 2.72 0.73
N CYS A 248 -2.03 3.00 0.40
CA CYS A 248 -3.20 2.40 1.00
C CYS A 248 -3.30 0.89 0.72
N ARG A 249 -3.03 0.44 -0.51
CA ARG A 249 -3.01 -1.00 -0.86
C ARG A 249 -1.89 -1.73 -0.15
N ALA A 250 -0.71 -1.11 -0.02
CA ALA A 250 0.40 -1.70 0.71
C ALA A 250 0.08 -1.89 2.21
N VAL A 251 -0.55 -0.89 2.84
CA VAL A 251 -1.00 -0.97 4.25
C VAL A 251 -2.07 -2.06 4.43
N ARG A 252 -3.11 -2.08 3.58
CA ARG A 252 -4.17 -3.10 3.63
C ARG A 252 -3.62 -4.52 3.51
N ARG A 253 -2.69 -4.74 2.57
CA ARG A 253 -2.06 -6.06 2.38
C ARG A 253 -1.29 -6.50 3.62
N LEU A 254 -0.57 -5.58 4.27
CA LEU A 254 0.15 -5.88 5.52
C LEU A 254 -0.80 -6.16 6.68
N ALA A 255 -1.88 -5.40 6.81
CA ALA A 255 -2.86 -5.56 7.88
C ALA A 255 -3.66 -6.87 7.77
N ASN A 256 -4.10 -7.23 6.55
CA ASN A 256 -4.78 -8.50 6.31
C ASN A 256 -3.87 -9.69 6.62
N TYR A 257 -2.58 -9.61 6.26
CA TYR A 257 -1.61 -10.68 6.58
C TYR A 257 -1.40 -10.86 8.09
N GLN A 258 -1.28 -9.76 8.85
CA GLN A 258 -1.15 -9.86 10.31
C GLN A 258 -2.39 -10.48 10.96
N THR A 259 -3.58 -10.24 10.40
CA THR A 259 -4.83 -10.84 10.88
C THR A 259 -4.88 -12.34 10.58
N SER A 260 -4.60 -12.74 9.33
CA SER A 260 -4.56 -14.16 8.95
C SER A 260 -3.50 -14.96 9.72
N GLY A 261 -2.35 -14.35 10.04
CA GLY A 261 -1.36 -14.98 10.90
C GLY A 261 -1.93 -15.29 12.29
N VAL A 262 -2.60 -14.32 12.92
CA VAL A 262 -3.23 -14.50 14.25
C VAL A 262 -4.35 -15.54 14.21
N GLU A 263 -5.15 -15.59 13.14
CA GLU A 263 -6.22 -16.57 12.99
C GLU A 263 -5.69 -18.00 12.79
N VAL A 264 -4.58 -18.20 12.04
CA VAL A 264 -3.95 -19.51 11.86
C VAL A 264 -3.27 -20.01 13.15
N PHE A 265 -2.72 -19.09 13.96
CA PHE A 265 -2.22 -19.44 15.30
C PHE A 265 -3.36 -19.73 16.29
N GLN A 266 -4.52 -19.10 16.15
CA GLN A 266 -5.72 -19.42 16.94
C GLN A 266 -6.38 -20.72 16.49
N SER A 267 -6.44 -21.03 15.19
CA SER A 267 -7.01 -22.29 14.70
C SER A 267 -6.17 -23.52 15.07
N THR A 268 -4.88 -23.33 15.34
CA THR A 268 -3.99 -24.40 15.86
C THR A 268 -4.08 -24.54 17.38
N GLN A 269 -4.70 -23.60 18.10
CA GLN A 269 -4.88 -23.66 19.56
C GLN A 269 -6.20 -24.31 20.02
N ASN A 270 -7.04 -24.80 19.11
CA ASN A 270 -8.25 -25.56 19.47
C ASN A 270 -7.96 -27.04 19.82
N SER A 271 -6.71 -27.39 20.13
CA SER A 271 -6.32 -28.68 20.70
C SER A 271 -5.26 -28.51 21.80
N ALA A 272 -5.48 -27.57 22.72
CA ALA A 272 -4.78 -27.56 24.01
C ALA A 272 -5.64 -26.84 25.05
N THR A 273 -6.46 -27.59 25.78
CA THR A 273 -7.05 -27.16 27.04
C THR A 273 -5.95 -26.88 28.05
N MET A 274 -5.49 -25.64 28.15
CA MET A 274 -4.61 -25.20 29.23
C MET A 274 -5.41 -24.38 30.24
N ALA A 275 -5.73 -25.03 31.34
CA ALA A 275 -6.38 -24.44 32.51
C ALA A 275 -5.46 -23.38 33.14
N PHE A 276 -5.96 -22.15 33.27
CA PHE A 276 -5.30 -21.08 34.03
C PHE A 276 -5.69 -21.21 35.51
N SER A 277 -4.88 -21.90 36.31
CA SER A 277 -4.93 -21.76 37.77
C SER A 277 -4.16 -20.50 38.19
N ARG A 278 -4.89 -19.50 38.68
CA ARG A 278 -4.36 -18.31 39.37
C ARG A 278 -3.51 -18.74 40.58
N ALA A 279 -2.26 -18.32 40.64
CA ALA A 279 -1.48 -18.29 41.88
C ALA A 279 -0.84 -16.91 42.04
N GLY A 280 -1.32 -16.18 43.05
CA GLY A 280 -0.86 -14.87 43.46
C GLY A 280 0.44 -14.92 44.26
N ARG A 281 1.06 -13.74 44.33
CA ARG A 281 2.31 -13.37 45.00
C ARG A 281 2.33 -13.64 46.51
N ASN A 282 3.56 -13.93 46.98
CA ASN A 282 4.16 -13.65 48.28
C ASN A 282 3.65 -14.40 49.52
N THR A 283 4.50 -15.24 50.12
CA THR A 283 5.22 -14.95 51.37
C THR A 283 6.13 -16.11 51.74
N ALA A 284 7.41 -15.82 51.98
CA ALA A 284 8.39 -16.76 52.48
C ALA A 284 8.14 -16.95 53.99
N GLY A 285 7.69 -18.15 54.37
CA GLY A 285 7.68 -18.65 55.74
C GLY A 285 8.47 -19.96 55.77
N GLN A 286 9.57 -19.97 56.51
CA GLN A 286 10.36 -21.17 56.80
C GLN A 286 9.52 -22.13 57.66
N HIS A 287 9.46 -23.40 57.28
CA HIS A 287 9.27 -24.46 58.26
C HIS A 287 9.99 -25.74 57.85
N PHE A 288 10.72 -26.27 58.82
CA PHE A 288 11.55 -27.47 58.80
C PHE A 288 10.69 -28.69 59.12
N SER A 289 10.92 -29.85 58.48
CA SER A 289 10.96 -31.17 59.16
C SER A 289 11.25 -32.33 58.19
N VAL A 290 12.37 -33.00 58.47
CA VAL A 290 12.64 -34.46 58.54
C VAL A 290 12.05 -35.39 57.47
N GLY A 291 12.97 -36.10 56.80
CA GLY A 291 12.65 -37.07 55.74
C GLY A 291 12.41 -38.50 56.21
N ASP A 292 12.03 -39.33 55.22
CA ASP A 292 12.19 -40.78 55.27
C ASP A 292 12.38 -41.37 53.85
N LYS A 293 13.02 -42.53 53.81
CA LYS A 293 13.70 -43.14 52.64
C LYS A 293 12.78 -43.83 51.62
N LYS A 294 13.17 -43.67 50.34
CA LYS A 294 13.32 -44.65 49.22
C LYS A 294 12.13 -45.56 48.81
N LEU A 295 11.75 -45.47 47.53
CA LEU A 295 11.46 -46.54 46.54
C LEU A 295 11.31 -45.85 45.16
N ASP A 296 12.36 -45.82 44.34
CA ASP A 296 12.60 -46.67 43.17
C ASP A 296 11.56 -46.54 42.05
N GLY A 297 11.99 -45.96 40.92
CA GLY A 297 11.16 -45.62 39.77
C GLY A 297 11.98 -44.84 38.74
N VAL A 298 12.72 -45.58 37.91
CA VAL A 298 13.52 -45.05 36.79
C VAL A 298 12.56 -44.47 35.74
N HIS A 299 12.57 -43.15 35.56
CA HIS A 299 11.86 -42.47 34.48
C HIS A 299 12.83 -42.28 33.31
N VAL A 300 12.80 -43.21 32.33
CA VAL A 300 13.55 -43.02 31.07
C VAL A 300 12.71 -42.13 30.16
N GLN A 301 13.10 -40.87 30.07
CA GLN A 301 12.61 -39.95 29.06
C GLN A 301 13.35 -40.25 27.75
N MET A 302 12.69 -40.85 26.76
CA MET A 302 13.25 -40.99 25.41
C MET A 302 13.20 -39.63 24.71
N GLU A 303 14.35 -38.98 24.53
CA GLU A 303 14.48 -37.87 23.59
C GLU A 303 14.63 -38.45 22.17
N THR A 304 13.57 -38.34 21.36
CA THR A 304 13.61 -38.66 19.93
C THR A 304 14.28 -37.53 19.16
N PHE A 305 15.57 -37.68 18.86
CA PHE A 305 16.23 -36.94 17.80
C PHE A 305 15.88 -37.61 16.46
N ALA A 306 14.98 -36.99 15.69
CA ALA A 306 14.77 -37.36 14.30
C ALA A 306 15.81 -36.62 13.43
N ASP A 307 16.92 -37.29 13.15
CA ASP A 307 17.79 -36.96 12.03
C ASP A 307 17.25 -37.71 10.80
N VAL A 308 16.70 -36.97 9.83
CA VAL A 308 16.29 -37.54 8.54
C VAL A 308 17.12 -36.86 7.46
N SER A 309 18.22 -37.51 7.12
CA SER A 309 18.98 -37.25 5.91
C SER A 309 18.19 -37.75 4.69
N ASP A 310 18.08 -36.87 3.70
CA ASP A 310 17.35 -37.08 2.45
C ASP A 310 18.04 -38.13 1.55
N LYS A 311 17.23 -39.12 1.16
CA LYS A 311 17.05 -39.69 -0.19
C LYS A 311 18.20 -40.43 -0.89
N GLU A 312 18.07 -41.76 -0.87
CA GLU A 312 18.37 -42.61 -2.02
C GLU A 312 17.09 -43.22 -2.63
N ARG A 313 17.22 -43.57 -3.91
CA ARG A 313 16.19 -43.77 -4.93
C ARG A 313 15.50 -45.14 -4.87
N ALA A 314 14.26 -45.13 -5.39
CA ALA A 314 13.58 -46.15 -6.20
C ALA A 314 13.45 -47.58 -5.64
N PHE A 315 12.22 -48.09 -5.54
CA PHE A 315 11.73 -49.30 -6.25
C PHE A 315 10.27 -49.62 -5.86
N GLY A 316 9.47 -50.00 -6.87
CA GLY A 316 8.52 -51.12 -6.78
C GLY A 316 7.17 -50.95 -6.04
N GLN A 317 6.13 -50.59 -6.80
CA GLN A 317 4.93 -51.40 -7.07
C GLN A 317 4.23 -52.14 -5.91
N TYR A 318 2.94 -51.86 -5.70
CA TYR A 318 1.78 -52.76 -5.90
C TYR A 318 0.50 -52.10 -5.36
N ASP A 319 -0.39 -51.68 -6.27
CA ASP A 319 -1.79 -51.39 -5.97
C ASP A 319 -2.57 -52.70 -5.95
N VAL A 320 -3.32 -52.93 -4.87
CA VAL A 320 -4.39 -53.93 -4.81
C VAL A 320 -5.57 -53.26 -4.15
N ASN A 321 -6.58 -52.90 -4.94
CA ASN A 321 -8.00 -53.12 -4.65
C ASN A 321 -8.85 -52.63 -5.83
N ALA A 322 -9.20 -53.58 -6.69
CA ALA A 322 -10.30 -53.47 -7.65
C ALA A 322 -11.45 -54.36 -7.18
N ALA A 323 -12.65 -53.78 -7.08
CA ALA A 323 -13.97 -54.38 -7.31
C ALA A 323 -15.00 -53.24 -7.13
N SER A 324 -15.99 -52.98 -7.99
CA SER A 324 -16.63 -53.82 -9.00
C SER A 324 -17.47 -52.96 -9.98
N ALA A 325 -17.59 -53.44 -11.23
CA ALA A 325 -18.78 -53.44 -12.12
C ALA A 325 -19.41 -52.08 -12.54
N ASP A 326 -19.84 -51.78 -13.78
CA ASP A 326 -20.09 -52.46 -15.06
C ASP A 326 -20.26 -51.32 -16.10
N ASP A 327 -19.60 -51.27 -17.26
CA ASP A 327 -19.90 -51.89 -18.57
C ASP A 327 -20.59 -50.91 -19.57
N VAL A 328 -20.39 -51.17 -20.87
CA VAL A 328 -20.95 -50.52 -22.09
C VAL A 328 -20.05 -49.48 -22.83
N SER A 329 -19.00 -50.03 -23.46
CA SER A 329 -18.70 -50.01 -24.91
C SER A 329 -19.07 -48.81 -25.84
N ARG A 330 -18.04 -48.26 -26.53
CA ARG A 330 -17.85 -48.01 -28.00
C ARG A 330 -17.12 -46.67 -28.25
N ASN A 331 -15.82 -46.65 -28.52
CA ASN A 331 -15.05 -46.94 -29.75
C ASN A 331 -14.90 -45.74 -30.72
N SER A 332 -13.62 -45.46 -31.06
CA SER A 332 -13.06 -44.71 -32.22
C SER A 332 -13.40 -43.22 -32.36
N ARG A 333 -12.49 -42.24 -32.19
CA ARG A 333 -11.17 -41.96 -32.80
C ARG A 333 -11.20 -41.96 -34.35
N ASN A 334 -11.10 -40.73 -34.87
CA ASN A 334 -10.53 -40.22 -36.13
C ASN A 334 -10.74 -41.00 -37.45
N ASP A 335 -11.14 -40.29 -38.50
CA ASP A 335 -10.21 -39.85 -39.56
C ASP A 335 -10.94 -39.08 -40.68
N ASP A 336 -10.38 -37.90 -40.97
CA ASP A 336 -9.99 -37.40 -42.30
C ASP A 336 -10.98 -37.04 -43.44
N VAL A 337 -10.74 -35.81 -43.94
CA VAL A 337 -10.43 -35.45 -45.34
C VAL A 337 -11.53 -34.87 -46.26
N LYS A 338 -11.33 -33.56 -46.50
CA LYS A 338 -11.39 -32.76 -47.75
C LYS A 338 -12.68 -32.63 -48.57
N LYS A 339 -13.02 -31.35 -48.82
CA LYS A 339 -13.30 -30.62 -50.10
C LYS A 339 -14.36 -29.56 -49.76
N GLY A 340 -14.23 -28.26 -49.98
CA GLY A 340 -13.73 -27.52 -51.15
C GLY A 340 -14.89 -26.70 -51.71
N GLY A 341 -14.73 -25.37 -51.87
CA GLY A 341 -15.68 -24.44 -52.52
C GLY A 341 -16.16 -23.31 -51.58
N GLU A 342 -15.56 -22.12 -51.57
CA GLU A 342 -15.86 -20.96 -52.46
C GLU A 342 -17.35 -20.60 -52.54
N PHE A 343 -17.79 -19.51 -51.87
CA PHE A 343 -18.28 -18.26 -52.50
C PHE A 343 -18.77 -17.24 -51.43
N TYR A 344 -18.52 -15.95 -51.73
CA TYR A 344 -18.79 -14.67 -51.04
C TYR A 344 -20.32 -14.29 -50.96
N PRO A 345 -20.76 -13.06 -50.57
CA PRO A 345 -20.79 -12.42 -49.24
C PRO A 345 -22.13 -11.68 -48.93
N ALA A 346 -22.12 -10.85 -47.88
CA ALA A 346 -22.91 -9.62 -47.67
C ALA A 346 -24.42 -9.73 -47.36
N VAL A 347 -24.80 -9.29 -46.15
CA VAL A 347 -25.59 -8.07 -45.88
C VAL A 347 -25.05 -7.41 -44.62
#